data_AF-A0A1A0RIB8-F1
#
_entry.id   AF-A0A1A0RIB8-F1
#
_cell.length_a   1.000
_cell.length_b   1.000
_cell.length_c   1.000
_cell.angle_alpha   90.00
_cell.angle_beta   90.00
_cell.angle_gamma   90.00
#
_symmetry.space_group_name_H-M   'P 1'
#
loop_
_entity.id
_entity.type
_entity.pdbx_description
1 polymer ?
#
loop_
_entity_poly.entity_id
_entity_poly.type
_entity_poly.pdbx_seq_one_letter_code
_entity_poly.pdbx_strand_id
1 'polypeptide(L)'
;MTYDPGRRGGGRVPALRNEWREPLRAQRDPIASDSGRARSNRDEHQQWRKQTWIGRFVSTYGWRAYALPVLIVLTVVVLYQTITGTSAPHSAQEEEGPVQGPPTIDVASTSIIGAPPKGLTQFDANLPTGILPAGGQFTEAGARTWRIVPGTTPKIGQGTTKSFTYSVEVEDGVDTTSFGGDDGFARMVSETLANPKSWTHNGLFAFTRVDETSGVEPDFRVSLTSPMTVREGCGYDIELESSCYNPSYDGHQPRVFVNEARWVRGAVPFQGDIGSYRQYLINHEVGHAIGYQRHEACEGNGKLAPIMMQQTFSTSNDDAAKFDPGTVSADGLTCKFNPWPYPIA
;
A
#
# COMPACT_ATOMS: atom_id res chain seq x y z
N MET A 1 13.85 -2.52 -63.15
CA MET A 1 13.40 -3.00 -64.48
C MET A 1 12.40 -4.11 -64.21
N THR A 2 11.14 -4.09 -64.64
CA THR A 2 10.50 -3.32 -65.72
C THR A 2 9.00 -3.26 -65.47
N TYR A 3 8.46 -2.12 -65.88
CA TYR A 3 7.06 -1.69 -65.97
C TYR A 3 6.17 -2.54 -66.91
N ASP A 4 4.86 -2.45 -66.63
CA ASP A 4 3.69 -2.35 -67.55
C ASP A 4 3.02 -3.61 -68.16
N PRO A 5 1.77 -3.53 -68.70
CA PRO A 5 0.56 -2.77 -68.31
C PRO A 5 -0.75 -3.60 -68.24
N GLY A 6 -1.76 -3.08 -67.51
CA GLY A 6 -3.09 -2.75 -68.05
C GLY A 6 -4.22 -3.80 -68.16
N ARG A 7 -5.34 -3.57 -67.42
CA ARG A 7 -6.71 -3.70 -67.98
C ARG A 7 -7.77 -2.91 -67.17
N ARG A 8 -8.75 -2.38 -67.90
CA ARG A 8 -9.80 -1.40 -67.57
C ARG A 8 -11.08 -1.98 -66.92
N GLY A 9 -11.80 -1.12 -66.21
CA GLY A 9 -13.26 -1.15 -65.96
C GLY A 9 -13.59 -0.54 -64.59
N GLY A 10 -14.55 0.36 -64.36
CA GLY A 10 -15.63 0.98 -65.12
C GLY A 10 -16.62 1.58 -64.10
N GLY A 11 -17.31 2.69 -64.43
CA GLY A 11 -18.58 3.06 -63.78
C GLY A 11 -18.59 4.29 -62.86
N ARG A 12 -18.99 5.44 -63.41
CA ARG A 12 -19.69 6.51 -62.68
C ARG A 12 -21.18 6.13 -62.57
N VAL A 13 -21.79 6.27 -61.39
CA VAL A 13 -23.25 6.26 -61.19
C VAL A 13 -23.60 7.12 -59.94
N PRO A 14 -24.85 7.60 -59.77
CA PRO A 14 -25.14 9.02 -59.63
C PRO A 14 -25.77 9.38 -58.26
N ALA A 15 -25.91 10.69 -58.04
CA ALA A 15 -26.65 11.25 -56.92
C ALA A 15 -28.13 10.83 -56.91
N LEU A 16 -28.61 10.35 -55.76
CA LEU A 16 -30.04 10.19 -55.45
C LEU A 16 -30.50 11.32 -54.52
N ARG A 17 -31.57 11.99 -54.94
CA ARG A 17 -32.26 13.08 -54.24
C ARG A 17 -33.50 12.56 -53.51
N ASN A 18 -33.70 13.12 -52.31
CA ASN A 18 -34.91 13.60 -51.65
C ASN A 18 -36.19 12.76 -51.57
N GLU A 19 -36.68 12.57 -50.33
CA GLU A 19 -38.13 12.51 -50.04
C GLU A 19 -38.62 13.41 -48.90
N TRP A 20 -37.75 14.10 -48.13
CA TRP A 20 -38.20 14.81 -46.91
C TRP A 20 -38.22 16.34 -47.00
N ARG A 21 -38.55 16.90 -48.17
CA ARG A 21 -38.75 18.34 -48.35
C ARG A 21 -39.93 18.64 -49.27
N GLU A 22 -41.14 18.58 -48.72
CA GLU A 22 -42.28 19.35 -49.21
C GLU A 22 -42.66 20.44 -48.19
N PRO A 23 -43.02 21.66 -48.64
CA PRO A 23 -43.50 22.71 -47.74
C PRO A 23 -44.97 22.46 -47.34
N LEU A 24 -45.26 22.62 -46.05
CA LEU A 24 -46.62 22.60 -45.50
C LEU A 24 -47.49 23.67 -46.20
N ARG A 25 -48.46 23.24 -47.00
CA ARG A 25 -49.52 24.10 -47.53
C ARG A 25 -50.59 24.31 -46.45
N ALA A 26 -50.92 25.57 -46.17
CA ALA A 26 -52.07 25.92 -45.33
C ALA A 26 -53.37 25.66 -46.10
N GLN A 27 -54.13 24.64 -45.70
CA GLN A 27 -55.47 24.37 -46.20
C GLN A 27 -56.45 25.24 -45.42
N ARG A 28 -57.00 26.26 -46.09
CA ARG A 28 -58.05 27.12 -45.54
C ARG A 28 -59.39 26.58 -46.03
N ASP A 29 -60.16 26.01 -45.12
CA ASP A 29 -61.49 25.47 -45.40
C ASP A 29 -62.53 26.62 -45.32
N PRO A 30 -63.20 27.00 -46.43
CA PRO A 30 -64.03 28.21 -46.47
C PRO A 30 -65.48 28.03 -46.01
N ILE A 31 -65.85 26.93 -45.35
CA ILE A 31 -67.28 26.65 -45.01
C ILE A 31 -67.52 26.24 -43.54
N ALA A 32 -66.54 26.37 -42.65
CA ALA A 32 -66.77 26.23 -41.22
C ALA A 32 -67.39 27.52 -40.64
N SER A 33 -68.71 27.61 -40.71
CA SER A 33 -69.54 28.59 -40.02
C SER A 33 -69.72 28.23 -38.54
N ASP A 34 -69.73 29.27 -37.70
CA ASP A 34 -70.02 29.32 -36.27
C ASP A 34 -68.91 28.84 -35.31
N SER A 35 -68.55 29.58 -34.26
CA SER A 35 -69.34 30.52 -33.47
C SER A 35 -68.54 31.77 -33.09
N GLY A 36 -69.25 32.90 -33.11
CA GLY A 36 -68.74 34.22 -32.80
C GLY A 36 -68.04 34.38 -31.44
N ARG A 37 -67.10 35.32 -31.47
CA ARG A 37 -66.36 35.93 -30.37
C ARG A 37 -67.25 36.34 -29.20
N ALA A 38 -67.03 35.77 -28.02
CA ALA A 38 -67.44 36.41 -26.77
C ALA A 38 -66.51 37.58 -26.47
N ARG A 39 -67.04 38.81 -26.51
CA ARG A 39 -66.38 39.98 -25.92
C ARG A 39 -66.60 39.92 -24.41
N SER A 40 -65.53 39.71 -23.64
CA SER A 40 -65.54 39.99 -22.19
C SER A 40 -64.64 41.20 -21.90
N ASN A 41 -65.34 42.26 -21.53
CA ASN A 41 -65.02 43.39 -20.68
C ASN A 41 -63.57 43.83 -20.45
N ARG A 42 -63.44 45.12 -20.73
CA ARG A 42 -62.44 46.07 -20.28
C ARG A 42 -62.62 46.31 -18.77
N ASP A 43 -61.49 46.42 -18.10
CA ASP A 43 -61.27 46.87 -16.72
C ASP A 43 -61.54 45.84 -15.62
N GLU A 44 -60.48 45.13 -15.22
CA GLU A 44 -59.95 45.22 -13.85
C GLU A 44 -58.63 44.42 -13.66
N HIS A 45 -57.59 45.12 -13.20
CA HIS A 45 -56.50 44.64 -12.34
C HIS A 45 -55.51 43.58 -12.85
N GLN A 46 -54.30 44.01 -13.26
CA GLN A 46 -53.07 43.90 -12.44
C GLN A 46 -51.79 44.07 -13.28
N GLN A 47 -51.21 45.28 -13.17
CA GLN A 47 -49.78 45.54 -13.01
C GLN A 47 -48.79 44.76 -13.90
N TRP A 48 -48.61 45.21 -15.14
CA TRP A 48 -47.32 45.03 -15.82
C TRP A 48 -46.29 45.96 -15.18
N ARG A 49 -45.60 45.46 -14.15
CA ARG A 49 -44.34 46.06 -13.70
C ARG A 49 -43.39 46.11 -14.89
N LYS A 50 -42.94 47.32 -15.23
CA LYS A 50 -41.87 47.57 -16.21
C LYS A 50 -40.73 46.58 -15.95
N GLN A 51 -40.47 45.68 -16.91
CA GLN A 51 -39.30 44.81 -16.85
C GLN A 51 -38.06 45.70 -16.75
N THR A 52 -37.39 45.63 -15.61
CA THR A 52 -36.10 46.27 -15.40
C THR A 52 -35.08 45.68 -16.38
N TRP A 53 -34.03 46.44 -16.71
CA TRP A 53 -32.97 46.00 -17.62
C TRP A 53 -32.40 44.61 -17.26
N ILE A 54 -32.36 44.29 -15.96
CA ILE A 54 -31.97 42.98 -15.40
C ILE A 54 -32.91 41.86 -15.85
N GLY A 55 -34.23 42.08 -15.88
CA GLY A 55 -35.21 41.09 -16.34
C GLY A 55 -35.09 40.78 -17.83
N ARG A 56 -34.63 41.75 -18.63
CA ARG A 56 -34.36 41.57 -20.06
C ARG A 56 -33.06 40.79 -20.31
N PHE A 57 -32.09 40.90 -19.41
CA PHE A 57 -30.79 40.21 -19.50
C PHE A 57 -30.90 38.73 -19.10
N VAL A 58 -31.66 38.42 -18.04
CA VAL A 58 -31.91 37.04 -17.59
C VAL A 58 -32.73 36.25 -18.63
N SER A 59 -33.66 36.90 -19.34
CA SER A 59 -34.44 36.24 -20.39
C SER A 59 -33.67 36.00 -21.70
N THR A 60 -32.60 36.77 -21.97
CA THR A 60 -31.79 36.60 -23.19
C THR A 60 -30.62 35.64 -23.02
N TYR A 61 -30.01 35.56 -21.83
CA TYR A 61 -28.81 34.74 -21.60
C TYR A 61 -29.03 33.53 -20.66
N GLY A 62 -30.22 33.38 -20.09
CA GLY A 62 -30.59 32.22 -19.27
C GLY A 62 -29.61 31.95 -18.12
N TRP A 63 -29.40 30.67 -17.80
CA TRP A 63 -28.50 30.22 -16.72
C TRP A 63 -27.05 30.76 -16.81
N ARG A 64 -26.61 31.22 -17.99
CA ARG A 64 -25.26 31.75 -18.23
C ARG A 64 -25.01 33.10 -17.54
N ALA A 65 -26.06 33.84 -17.19
CA ALA A 65 -25.96 35.08 -16.41
C ALA A 65 -25.42 34.85 -14.98
N TYR A 66 -25.58 33.62 -14.46
CA TYR A 66 -25.10 33.23 -13.13
C TYR A 66 -23.87 32.32 -13.22
N ALA A 67 -23.79 31.46 -14.24
CA ALA A 67 -22.69 30.51 -14.36
C ALA A 67 -21.33 31.18 -14.62
N LEU A 68 -21.27 32.21 -15.47
CA LEU A 68 -20.01 32.89 -15.79
C LEU A 68 -19.40 33.64 -14.59
N PRO A 69 -20.14 34.48 -13.83
CA PRO A 69 -19.56 35.13 -12.66
C PRO A 69 -19.20 34.13 -11.56
N VAL A 70 -19.98 33.06 -11.36
CA VAL A 70 -19.63 31.99 -10.40
C VAL A 70 -18.34 31.28 -10.82
N LEU A 71 -18.17 30.99 -12.11
CA LEU A 71 -16.99 30.30 -12.61
C LEU A 71 -15.74 31.20 -12.52
N ILE A 72 -15.88 32.52 -12.69
CA ILE A 72 -14.81 33.50 -12.44
C ILE A 72 -14.43 33.53 -10.96
N VAL A 73 -15.41 33.56 -10.04
CA VAL A 73 -15.13 33.53 -8.61
C VAL A 73 -14.43 32.22 -8.21
N LEU A 74 -14.89 31.08 -8.73
CA LEU A 74 -14.25 29.79 -8.49
C LEU A 74 -12.83 29.73 -9.05
N THR A 75 -12.58 30.27 -10.25
CA THR A 75 -11.22 30.32 -10.80
C THR A 75 -10.31 31.24 -10.00
N VAL A 76 -10.80 32.36 -9.49
CA VAL A 76 -10.04 33.24 -8.58
C VAL A 76 -9.76 32.54 -7.25
N VAL A 77 -10.71 31.79 -6.69
CA VAL A 77 -10.50 31.00 -5.47
C VAL A 77 -9.46 29.90 -5.68
N VAL A 78 -9.54 29.18 -6.81
CA VAL A 78 -8.54 28.14 -7.16
C VAL A 78 -7.16 28.77 -7.38
N LEU A 79 -7.07 29.88 -8.12
CA LEU A 79 -5.82 30.61 -8.29
C LEU A 79 -5.26 31.10 -6.95
N TYR A 80 -6.11 31.62 -6.08
CA TYR A 80 -5.72 32.02 -4.73
C TYR A 80 -5.22 30.81 -3.92
N GLN A 81 -5.90 29.67 -3.95
CA GLN A 81 -5.46 28.44 -3.27
C GLN A 81 -4.14 27.88 -3.85
N THR A 82 -3.91 28.01 -5.15
CA THR A 82 -2.65 27.59 -5.79
C THR A 82 -1.47 28.52 -5.46
N ILE A 83 -1.72 29.83 -5.29
CA ILE A 83 -0.68 30.82 -5.02
C ILE A 83 -0.40 30.94 -3.51
N THR A 84 -1.44 30.84 -2.68
CA THR A 84 -1.31 30.97 -1.22
C THR A 84 -0.89 29.68 -0.54
N GLY A 85 -0.89 28.56 -1.27
CA GLY A 85 -0.56 27.25 -0.73
C GLY A 85 -1.60 26.87 0.31
N THR A 86 -2.37 25.82 0.06
CA THR A 86 -3.12 25.22 1.16
C THR A 86 -2.12 24.46 2.02
N SER A 87 -1.36 25.18 2.84
CA SER A 87 -0.66 24.61 3.97
C SER A 87 -1.76 24.18 4.94
N ALA A 88 -2.32 22.99 4.69
CA ALA A 88 -2.76 22.17 5.82
C ALA A 88 -1.58 22.16 6.79
N PRO A 89 -1.79 22.40 8.10
CA PRO A 89 -0.70 22.24 9.05
C PRO A 89 -0.17 20.82 8.85
N HIS A 90 1.00 20.70 8.23
CA HIS A 90 1.81 19.50 8.33
C HIS A 90 2.12 19.42 9.82
N SER A 91 1.42 18.51 10.50
CA SER A 91 1.84 18.01 11.78
C SER A 91 3.29 17.57 11.57
N ALA A 92 4.25 18.32 12.11
CA ALA A 92 5.67 18.00 12.06
C ALA A 92 6.04 16.74 12.89
N GLN A 93 5.08 15.82 13.04
CA GLN A 93 5.21 14.53 13.72
C GLN A 93 5.04 13.34 12.76
N GLU A 94 4.72 13.56 11.48
CA GLU A 94 4.53 12.46 10.51
C GLU A 94 5.82 12.03 9.77
N GLU A 95 6.93 12.78 9.87
CA GLU A 95 8.12 12.54 9.04
C GLU A 95 9.07 11.41 9.50
N GLU A 96 8.84 10.73 10.63
CA GLU A 96 9.80 9.73 11.14
C GLU A 96 9.36 8.25 11.01
N GLY A 97 8.26 7.95 10.31
CA GLY A 97 7.77 6.58 10.10
C GLY A 97 8.07 6.01 8.70
N PRO A 98 7.66 4.75 8.40
CA PRO A 98 7.77 4.21 7.05
C PRO A 98 7.01 5.08 6.05
N VAL A 99 7.59 5.22 4.86
CA VAL A 99 7.14 6.06 3.75
C VAL A 99 5.86 5.54 3.10
N GLN A 100 5.45 4.29 3.36
CA GLN A 100 4.37 3.58 2.64
C GLN A 100 2.93 4.15 2.78
N GLY A 101 2.75 5.33 3.36
CA GLY A 101 1.42 5.86 3.67
C GLY A 101 0.77 5.06 4.82
N PRO A 102 -0.54 5.30 5.10
CA PRO A 102 -1.20 4.66 6.22
C PRO A 102 -1.22 3.12 6.05
N PRO A 103 -0.95 2.36 7.14
CA PRO A 103 -0.88 0.91 7.11
C PRO A 103 -2.23 0.30 6.72
N THR A 104 -2.21 -0.77 5.93
CA THR A 104 -3.42 -1.52 5.59
C THR A 104 -3.70 -2.56 6.67
N ILE A 105 -4.63 -2.25 7.56
CA ILE A 105 -4.99 -3.08 8.72
C ILE A 105 -6.21 -3.95 8.37
N ASP A 106 -6.23 -5.21 8.84
CA ASP A 106 -7.36 -6.14 8.75
C ASP A 106 -7.81 -6.53 7.34
N VAL A 107 -6.91 -6.43 6.37
CA VAL A 107 -7.15 -6.99 5.04
C VAL A 107 -6.96 -8.50 5.13
N ALA A 108 -8.02 -9.26 4.87
CA ALA A 108 -7.96 -10.71 4.69
C ALA A 108 -7.12 -11.03 3.43
N SER A 109 -5.80 -11.07 3.59
CA SER A 109 -4.87 -11.50 2.56
C SER A 109 -4.35 -12.88 2.87
N THR A 110 -4.15 -13.70 1.84
CA THR A 110 -3.42 -14.97 1.93
C THR A 110 -2.02 -14.85 1.31
N SER A 111 -1.62 -13.65 0.89
CA SER A 111 -0.30 -13.42 0.29
C SER A 111 0.77 -13.46 1.37
N ILE A 112 1.80 -14.26 1.16
CA ILE A 112 3.04 -14.21 1.94
C ILE A 112 3.75 -12.89 1.62
N ILE A 113 4.21 -12.18 2.65
CA ILE A 113 4.87 -10.88 2.55
C ILE A 113 6.28 -10.99 3.17
N GLY A 114 7.27 -10.32 2.58
CA GLY A 114 8.67 -10.35 3.03
C GLY A 114 9.51 -11.43 2.35
N ALA A 115 8.86 -12.47 1.80
CA ALA A 115 9.50 -13.41 0.89
C ALA A 115 9.55 -12.84 -0.54
N PRO A 116 10.59 -13.19 -1.33
CA PRO A 116 10.63 -12.82 -2.73
C PRO A 116 9.42 -13.34 -3.54
N PRO A 117 8.99 -12.63 -4.60
CA PRO A 117 7.87 -13.05 -5.42
C PRO A 117 8.09 -14.44 -6.06
N LYS A 118 7.04 -15.27 -6.03
CA LYS A 118 7.06 -16.58 -6.69
C LYS A 118 7.23 -16.43 -8.22
N GLY A 119 8.07 -17.26 -8.82
CA GLY A 119 8.25 -17.33 -10.28
C GLY A 119 9.40 -16.49 -10.84
N LEU A 120 10.22 -15.86 -10.00
CA LEU A 120 11.50 -15.29 -10.42
C LEU A 120 12.55 -16.43 -10.46
N THR A 121 12.47 -17.32 -11.43
CA THR A 121 13.30 -18.55 -11.51
C THR A 121 14.69 -18.31 -12.13
N GLN A 122 15.17 -17.07 -12.18
CA GLN A 122 16.39 -16.71 -12.89
C GLN A 122 17.26 -15.78 -12.06
N PHE A 123 17.67 -16.26 -10.88
CA PHE A 123 18.71 -15.60 -10.11
C PHE A 123 20.07 -16.14 -10.52
N ASP A 124 20.98 -15.23 -10.85
CA ASP A 124 22.38 -15.56 -11.02
C ASP A 124 22.91 -16.07 -9.67
N ALA A 125 23.45 -17.29 -9.65
CA ALA A 125 24.06 -17.91 -8.47
C ALA A 125 25.26 -17.11 -7.90
N ASN A 126 25.64 -16.02 -8.59
CA ASN A 126 26.71 -15.09 -8.21
C ASN A 126 26.20 -13.78 -7.59
N LEU A 127 25.03 -13.75 -6.95
CA LEU A 127 24.69 -12.65 -6.04
C LEU A 127 25.29 -12.95 -4.65
N PRO A 128 26.47 -12.42 -4.30
CA PRO A 128 27.01 -12.57 -2.95
C PRO A 128 26.11 -11.94 -1.88
N THR A 129 25.23 -11.02 -2.29
CA THR A 129 24.27 -10.36 -1.42
C THR A 129 23.13 -11.29 -1.06
N GLY A 130 22.81 -11.34 0.22
CA GLY A 130 21.81 -12.25 0.78
C GLY A 130 22.27 -13.68 1.01
N ILE A 131 23.52 -14.05 0.76
CA ILE A 131 24.04 -15.35 1.24
C ILE A 131 23.99 -15.40 2.77
N LEU A 132 23.68 -16.57 3.32
CA LEU A 132 23.78 -16.81 4.76
C LEU A 132 25.25 -16.75 5.19
N PRO A 133 25.65 -15.81 6.08
CA PRO A 133 27.03 -15.74 6.56
C PRO A 133 27.45 -17.05 7.24
N ALA A 134 28.75 -17.31 7.32
CA ALA A 134 29.26 -18.36 8.19
C ALA A 134 29.01 -18.01 9.66
N GLY A 135 28.81 -19.02 10.51
CA GLY A 135 28.51 -18.79 11.92
C GLY A 135 28.15 -20.07 12.67
N GLY A 136 27.45 -19.91 13.80
CA GLY A 136 27.04 -21.02 14.67
C GLY A 136 26.19 -22.08 13.96
N GLN A 137 26.08 -23.24 14.58
CA GLN A 137 25.16 -24.29 14.15
C GLN A 137 23.71 -23.85 14.40
N PHE A 138 22.79 -24.36 13.58
CA PHE A 138 21.35 -24.16 13.71
C PHE A 138 20.64 -25.47 13.38
N THR A 139 19.39 -25.59 13.78
CA THR A 139 18.55 -26.75 13.50
C THR A 139 18.04 -26.67 12.05
N GLU A 140 18.39 -27.63 11.20
CA GLU A 140 17.99 -27.58 9.78
C GLU A 140 16.47 -27.78 9.59
N ALA A 141 15.86 -28.67 10.39
CA ALA A 141 14.45 -29.01 10.32
C ALA A 141 13.88 -29.28 11.73
N GLY A 142 12.75 -28.64 12.03
CA GLY A 142 11.91 -28.91 13.19
C GLY A 142 10.68 -29.76 12.84
N ALA A 143 9.75 -29.84 13.79
CA ALA A 143 8.56 -30.68 13.69
C ALA A 143 7.34 -30.01 13.03
N ARG A 144 7.44 -28.74 12.66
CA ARG A 144 6.32 -27.92 12.12
C ARG A 144 5.14 -27.78 13.07
N THR A 145 5.39 -28.00 14.35
CA THR A 145 4.53 -27.64 15.48
C THR A 145 5.29 -26.65 16.32
N TRP A 146 4.58 -25.75 17.01
CA TRP A 146 5.20 -24.72 17.83
C TRP A 146 4.70 -24.81 19.26
N ARG A 147 5.63 -24.69 20.19
CA ARG A 147 5.34 -24.45 21.61
C ARG A 147 5.29 -22.96 21.86
N ILE A 148 4.27 -22.51 22.58
CA ILE A 148 4.18 -21.12 23.05
C ILE A 148 5.18 -20.95 24.19
N VAL A 149 6.01 -19.90 24.11
CA VAL A 149 6.91 -19.53 25.22
C VAL A 149 6.05 -18.85 26.29
N PRO A 150 5.96 -19.38 27.52
CA PRO A 150 5.11 -18.81 28.56
C PRO A 150 5.49 -17.35 28.87
N GLY A 151 4.49 -16.54 29.18
CA GLY A 151 4.66 -15.15 29.61
C GLY A 151 3.78 -14.15 28.86
N THR A 152 3.27 -13.20 29.62
CA THR A 152 2.45 -12.08 29.14
C THR A 152 3.12 -10.75 29.44
N THR A 153 2.82 -9.70 28.67
CA THR A 153 3.25 -8.33 28.98
C THR A 153 2.05 -7.40 29.17
N PRO A 154 2.17 -6.31 29.96
CA PRO A 154 1.19 -5.24 29.88
C PRO A 154 1.16 -4.63 28.46
N LYS A 155 0.09 -3.90 28.16
CA LYS A 155 0.00 -3.12 26.92
C LYS A 155 1.12 -2.07 26.87
N ILE A 156 1.91 -2.11 25.80
CA ILE A 156 2.94 -1.12 25.47
C ILE A 156 2.46 -0.25 24.31
N GLY A 157 2.69 1.06 24.37
CA GLY A 157 2.17 2.02 23.39
C GLY A 157 0.72 2.46 23.65
N GLN A 158 0.26 3.44 22.87
CA GLN A 158 -1.08 4.02 23.03
C GLN A 158 -2.13 3.21 22.26
N GLY A 159 -1.82 2.86 21.00
CA GLY A 159 -2.70 2.08 20.13
C GLY A 159 -3.88 2.89 19.64
N THR A 160 -3.66 4.17 19.28
CA THR A 160 -4.72 5.06 18.80
C THR A 160 -5.35 4.60 17.48
N THR A 161 -4.60 3.82 16.68
CA THR A 161 -5.11 3.14 15.49
C THR A 161 -5.46 1.68 15.80
N LYS A 162 -4.53 0.89 16.34
CA LYS A 162 -4.77 -0.51 16.69
C LYS A 162 -3.89 -0.97 17.86
N SER A 163 -4.48 -1.79 18.74
CA SER A 163 -3.75 -2.55 19.75
C SER A 163 -3.68 -4.01 19.31
N PHE A 164 -2.48 -4.52 19.07
CA PHE A 164 -2.23 -5.90 18.65
C PHE A 164 -1.91 -6.79 19.84
N THR A 165 -2.41 -8.01 19.78
CA THR A 165 -2.02 -9.11 20.65
C THR A 165 -1.10 -10.06 19.88
N TYR A 166 -0.05 -10.56 20.53
CA TYR A 166 0.87 -11.50 19.88
C TYR A 166 1.34 -12.58 20.84
N SER A 167 1.56 -13.78 20.34
CA SER A 167 2.29 -14.83 21.05
C SER A 167 3.75 -14.87 20.57
N VAL A 168 4.63 -15.40 21.43
CA VAL A 168 5.97 -15.81 21.02
C VAL A 168 6.06 -17.32 21.06
N GLU A 169 6.52 -17.93 19.98
CA GLU A 169 6.53 -19.37 19.82
C GLU A 169 7.86 -19.85 19.27
N VAL A 170 8.22 -21.09 19.59
CA VAL A 170 9.43 -21.75 19.05
C VAL A 170 9.01 -23.09 18.45
N GLU A 171 9.49 -23.37 17.25
CA GLU A 171 9.22 -24.65 16.60
C GLU A 171 9.79 -25.81 17.43
N ASP A 172 9.02 -26.87 17.58
CA ASP A 172 9.45 -28.08 18.25
C ASP A 172 10.63 -28.71 17.51
N GLY A 173 11.69 -29.03 18.26
CA GLY A 173 12.96 -29.53 17.74
C GLY A 173 14.04 -28.45 17.54
N VAL A 174 13.69 -27.15 17.51
CA VAL A 174 14.69 -26.07 17.44
C VAL A 174 15.47 -25.97 18.75
N ASP A 175 16.80 -26.07 18.65
CA ASP A 175 17.72 -25.90 19.78
C ASP A 175 18.04 -24.43 20.05
N THR A 176 17.46 -23.89 21.13
CA THR A 176 17.62 -22.49 21.54
C THR A 176 18.74 -22.25 22.55
N THR A 177 19.46 -23.30 22.97
CA THR A 177 20.45 -23.22 24.06
C THR A 177 21.56 -22.21 23.78
N SER A 178 22.01 -22.11 22.53
CA SER A 178 23.14 -21.26 22.13
C SER A 178 22.85 -19.75 22.18
N PHE A 179 21.59 -19.33 22.32
CA PHE A 179 21.20 -17.92 22.35
C PHE A 179 20.25 -17.57 23.50
N GLY A 180 20.31 -18.33 24.60
CA GLY A 180 19.63 -18.01 25.85
C GLY A 180 18.30 -18.72 26.07
N GLY A 181 18.05 -19.81 25.34
CA GLY A 181 16.81 -20.57 25.44
C GLY A 181 15.62 -19.86 24.83
N ASP A 182 14.45 -20.48 24.96
CA ASP A 182 13.17 -19.94 24.48
C ASP A 182 12.88 -18.57 25.11
N ASP A 183 13.23 -18.40 26.40
CA ASP A 183 13.10 -17.12 27.12
C ASP A 183 14.01 -16.03 26.54
N GLY A 184 15.21 -16.38 26.08
CA GLY A 184 16.13 -15.45 25.42
C GLY A 184 15.54 -14.90 24.12
N PHE A 185 14.94 -15.77 23.31
CA PHE A 185 14.22 -15.36 22.11
C PHE A 185 13.01 -14.47 22.46
N ALA A 186 12.16 -14.92 23.38
CA ALA A 186 10.94 -14.19 23.72
C ALA A 186 11.20 -12.83 24.36
N ARG A 187 12.23 -12.72 25.19
CA ARG A 187 12.69 -11.44 25.73
C ARG A 187 13.17 -10.51 24.62
N MET A 188 13.94 -11.00 23.66
CA MET A 188 14.41 -10.19 22.53
C MET A 188 13.24 -9.64 21.70
N VAL A 189 12.21 -10.45 21.44
CA VAL A 189 10.98 -9.99 20.76
C VAL A 189 10.28 -8.90 21.56
N SER A 190 9.98 -9.16 22.84
CA SER A 190 9.25 -8.21 23.68
C SER A 190 10.00 -6.91 23.92
N GLU A 191 11.32 -6.96 24.16
CA GLU A 191 12.16 -5.76 24.36
C GLU A 191 12.32 -4.94 23.07
N THR A 192 12.38 -5.61 21.92
CA THR A 192 12.43 -4.91 20.62
C THR A 192 11.14 -4.13 20.37
N LEU A 193 9.98 -4.78 20.54
CA LEU A 193 8.67 -4.12 20.31
C LEU A 193 8.35 -3.04 21.36
N ALA A 194 8.87 -3.19 22.60
CA ALA A 194 8.73 -2.18 23.65
C ALA A 194 9.68 -0.99 23.51
N ASN A 195 10.65 -1.07 22.61
CA ASN A 195 11.65 -0.02 22.47
C ASN A 195 11.01 1.28 21.95
N PRO A 196 11.34 2.46 22.49
CA PRO A 196 10.86 3.75 21.97
C PRO A 196 11.21 4.02 20.51
N LYS A 197 12.20 3.31 19.95
CA LYS A 197 12.60 3.35 18.53
C LYS A 197 11.76 2.42 17.64
N SER A 198 10.90 1.58 18.24
CA SER A 198 10.03 0.62 17.55
C SER A 198 8.65 1.21 17.23
N TRP A 199 7.74 0.38 16.76
CA TRP A 199 6.42 0.71 16.20
C TRP A 199 5.49 1.48 17.15
N THR A 200 5.75 1.50 18.46
CA THR A 200 4.94 2.25 19.42
C THR A 200 5.27 3.74 19.48
N HIS A 201 6.34 4.21 18.82
CA HIS A 201 6.88 5.56 18.94
C HIS A 201 5.83 6.67 18.71
N ASN A 202 5.12 6.62 17.59
CA ASN A 202 4.14 7.64 17.20
C ASN A 202 2.74 7.42 17.81
N GLY A 203 2.58 6.43 18.69
CA GLY A 203 1.33 6.13 19.40
C GLY A 203 0.25 5.43 18.57
N LEU A 204 0.42 5.26 17.25
CA LEU A 204 -0.58 4.61 16.40
C LEU A 204 -0.83 3.16 16.81
N PHE A 205 0.24 2.48 17.19
CA PHE A 205 0.20 1.06 17.55
C PHE A 205 0.47 0.83 19.03
N ALA A 206 -0.12 -0.25 19.54
CA ALA A 206 0.19 -0.82 20.83
C ALA A 206 0.31 -2.34 20.70
N PHE A 207 1.08 -2.95 21.59
CA PHE A 207 1.27 -4.41 21.61
C PHE A 207 1.03 -4.98 23.02
N THR A 208 0.50 -6.19 23.06
CA THR A 208 0.33 -6.99 24.27
C THR A 208 0.74 -8.42 23.97
N ARG A 209 1.79 -8.91 24.65
CA ARG A 209 2.15 -10.33 24.57
C ARG A 209 1.13 -11.15 25.36
N VAL A 210 0.60 -12.18 24.73
CA VAL A 210 -0.33 -13.15 25.30
C VAL A 210 0.27 -14.56 25.21
N ASP A 211 -0.24 -15.46 26.05
CA ASP A 211 0.09 -16.87 26.05
C ASP A 211 -1.17 -17.73 26.25
N GLU A 212 -1.00 -19.05 26.38
CA GLU A 212 -2.12 -19.99 26.57
C GLU A 212 -3.01 -19.65 27.76
N THR A 213 -2.45 -19.08 28.82
CA THR A 213 -3.18 -18.76 30.06
C THR A 213 -4.07 -17.52 29.90
N SER A 214 -3.83 -16.73 28.86
CA SER A 214 -4.55 -15.48 28.60
C SER A 214 -5.97 -15.74 28.08
N GLY A 215 -6.24 -16.89 27.44
CA GLY A 215 -7.53 -17.19 26.81
C GLY A 215 -7.87 -16.27 25.64
N VAL A 216 -6.86 -15.63 25.04
CA VAL A 216 -6.98 -14.70 23.90
C VAL A 216 -6.26 -15.31 22.71
N GLU A 217 -6.96 -15.40 21.58
CA GLU A 217 -6.33 -15.74 20.29
C GLU A 217 -5.49 -14.53 19.84
N PRO A 218 -4.17 -14.69 19.61
CA PRO A 218 -3.32 -13.58 19.20
C PRO A 218 -3.64 -13.12 17.78
N ASP A 219 -3.52 -11.82 17.50
CA ASP A 219 -3.64 -11.27 16.14
C ASP A 219 -2.56 -11.84 15.20
N PHE A 220 -1.36 -12.11 15.73
CA PHE A 220 -0.29 -12.81 15.02
C PHE A 220 0.68 -13.52 15.97
N ARG A 221 1.44 -14.48 15.43
CA ARG A 221 2.40 -15.30 16.18
C ARG A 221 3.82 -14.99 15.72
N VAL A 222 4.72 -14.63 16.63
CA VAL A 222 6.15 -14.44 16.31
C VAL A 222 6.89 -15.74 16.60
N SER A 223 7.39 -16.40 15.56
CA SER A 223 7.75 -17.81 15.64
C SER A 223 9.17 -18.10 15.15
N LEU A 224 10.05 -18.48 16.07
CA LEU A 224 11.37 -18.98 15.72
C LEU A 224 11.24 -20.36 15.08
N THR A 225 11.70 -20.48 13.84
CA THR A 225 11.37 -21.60 12.96
C THR A 225 12.59 -22.04 12.16
N SER A 226 12.77 -23.35 12.01
CA SER A 226 13.83 -23.96 11.23
C SER A 226 13.75 -23.59 9.74
N PRO A 227 14.88 -23.51 9.03
CA PRO A 227 14.93 -23.19 7.60
C PRO A 227 13.98 -24.03 6.74
N MET A 228 13.95 -25.35 6.93
CA MET A 228 13.09 -26.23 6.15
C MET A 228 11.60 -25.88 6.27
N THR A 229 11.15 -25.54 7.47
CA THR A 229 9.76 -25.15 7.71
C THR A 229 9.47 -23.75 7.17
N VAL A 230 10.43 -22.82 7.30
CA VAL A 230 10.30 -21.47 6.72
C VAL A 230 10.18 -21.52 5.20
N ARG A 231 10.94 -22.37 4.50
CA ARG A 231 10.84 -22.54 3.04
C ARG A 231 9.44 -22.98 2.59
N GLU A 232 8.75 -23.78 3.40
CA GLU A 232 7.37 -24.20 3.14
C GLU A 232 6.38 -23.06 3.40
N GLY A 233 6.52 -22.37 4.55
CA GLY A 233 5.63 -21.29 4.97
C GLY A 233 5.80 -20.00 4.19
N CYS A 234 7.00 -19.71 3.70
CA CYS A 234 7.38 -18.46 3.04
C CYS A 234 7.68 -18.61 1.54
N GLY A 235 7.93 -19.83 1.06
CA GLY A 235 8.50 -20.07 -0.26
C GLY A 235 10.03 -20.02 -0.26
N TYR A 236 10.63 -20.57 -1.33
CA TYR A 236 12.08 -20.66 -1.49
C TYR A 236 12.49 -20.58 -2.97
N ASP A 237 11.76 -19.79 -3.76
CA ASP A 237 12.05 -19.62 -5.17
C ASP A 237 13.40 -18.90 -5.39
N ILE A 238 13.77 -18.06 -4.42
CA ILE A 238 15.13 -17.56 -4.26
C ILE A 238 15.76 -18.42 -3.18
N GLU A 239 16.78 -19.19 -3.52
CA GLU A 239 17.42 -20.18 -2.64
C GLU A 239 18.27 -19.53 -1.53
N LEU A 240 17.74 -18.49 -0.90
CA LEU A 240 18.35 -17.74 0.18
C LEU A 240 17.47 -17.85 1.42
N GLU A 241 18.10 -18.04 2.56
CA GLU A 241 17.38 -18.04 3.84
C GLU A 241 16.80 -16.64 4.10
N SER A 242 15.49 -16.56 4.35
CA SER A 242 14.81 -15.32 4.74
C SER A 242 13.79 -15.61 5.82
N SER A 243 13.31 -14.55 6.47
CA SER A 243 12.09 -14.57 7.28
C SER A 243 10.94 -14.05 6.42
N CYS A 244 9.71 -14.18 6.91
CA CYS A 244 8.54 -13.62 6.26
C CYS A 244 7.36 -13.47 7.23
N TYR A 245 6.33 -12.75 6.80
CA TYR A 245 5.00 -12.82 7.37
C TYR A 245 4.06 -13.62 6.44
N ASN A 246 3.45 -14.68 6.99
CA ASN A 246 2.39 -15.43 6.33
C ASN A 246 1.06 -15.23 7.09
N PRO A 247 0.10 -14.49 6.52
CA PRO A 247 -1.18 -14.19 7.19
C PRO A 247 -2.13 -15.39 7.31
N SER A 248 -1.86 -16.51 6.62
CA SER A 248 -2.77 -17.66 6.59
C SER A 248 -2.01 -19.00 6.55
N TYR A 249 -1.03 -19.15 7.44
CA TYR A 249 -0.35 -20.44 7.59
C TYR A 249 -1.24 -21.44 8.33
N ASP A 250 -1.17 -22.71 7.92
CA ASP A 250 -1.83 -23.87 8.54
C ASP A 250 -3.20 -23.59 9.21
N GLY A 251 -4.20 -23.27 8.38
CA GLY A 251 -5.56 -23.04 8.87
C GLY A 251 -5.83 -21.63 9.40
N HIS A 252 -5.26 -20.60 8.75
CA HIS A 252 -5.52 -19.17 9.02
C HIS A 252 -4.89 -18.66 10.32
N GLN A 253 -3.70 -19.16 10.67
CA GLN A 253 -2.90 -18.58 11.74
C GLN A 253 -1.91 -17.57 11.15
N PRO A 254 -2.07 -16.26 11.41
CA PRO A 254 -1.11 -15.26 10.98
C PRO A 254 0.20 -15.45 11.73
N ARG A 255 1.29 -15.62 10.98
CA ARG A 255 2.59 -16.02 11.52
C ARG A 255 3.72 -15.19 10.93
N VAL A 256 4.45 -14.54 11.83
CA VAL A 256 5.76 -13.95 11.57
C VAL A 256 6.79 -15.05 11.75
N PHE A 257 7.26 -15.60 10.64
CA PHE A 257 8.30 -16.63 10.61
C PHE A 257 9.67 -15.98 10.80
N VAL A 258 10.32 -16.25 11.92
CA VAL A 258 11.71 -15.88 12.18
C VAL A 258 12.59 -17.08 11.85
N ASN A 259 13.40 -16.98 10.79
CA ASN A 259 14.29 -18.06 10.36
C ASN A 259 15.47 -18.24 11.32
N GLU A 260 15.59 -19.43 11.91
CA GLU A 260 16.63 -19.75 12.90
C GLU A 260 18.05 -19.60 12.34
N ALA A 261 18.28 -19.99 11.08
CA ALA A 261 19.61 -19.86 10.49
C ALA A 261 20.05 -18.39 10.44
N ARG A 262 19.12 -17.50 10.09
CA ARG A 262 19.32 -16.05 10.15
C ARG A 262 19.41 -15.52 11.57
N TRP A 263 18.62 -16.05 12.49
CA TRP A 263 18.70 -15.70 13.90
C TRP A 263 20.09 -15.98 14.49
N VAL A 264 20.74 -17.07 14.07
CA VAL A 264 22.07 -17.48 14.53
C VAL A 264 23.19 -16.74 13.80
N ARG A 265 23.10 -16.60 12.47
CA ARG A 265 24.23 -16.14 11.62
C ARG A 265 24.09 -14.73 11.06
N GLY A 266 22.90 -14.15 11.16
CA GLY A 266 22.62 -12.79 10.74
C GLY A 266 22.59 -12.59 9.22
N ALA A 267 22.95 -11.38 8.82
CA ALA A 267 23.06 -10.97 7.42
C ALA A 267 24.34 -10.18 7.18
N VAL A 268 24.89 -10.31 5.97
CA VAL A 268 26.15 -9.67 5.56
C VAL A 268 26.13 -8.14 5.79
N PRO A 269 25.04 -7.39 5.52
CA PRO A 269 25.03 -5.94 5.71
C PRO A 269 25.23 -5.48 7.17
N PHE A 270 24.98 -6.36 8.15
CA PHE A 270 25.14 -6.06 9.59
C PHE A 270 26.55 -6.37 10.10
N GLN A 271 27.44 -6.90 9.26
CA GLN A 271 28.87 -7.07 9.56
C GLN A 271 29.18 -7.80 10.89
N GLY A 272 28.34 -8.77 11.26
CA GLY A 272 28.48 -9.54 12.50
C GLY A 272 27.80 -8.94 13.73
N ASP A 273 27.17 -7.77 13.61
CA ASP A 273 26.28 -7.24 14.66
C ASP A 273 24.95 -8.00 14.67
N ILE A 274 24.98 -9.18 15.29
CA ILE A 274 23.82 -10.06 15.38
C ILE A 274 22.70 -9.47 16.24
N GLY A 275 23.03 -8.61 17.20
CA GLY A 275 22.05 -7.94 18.06
C GLY A 275 21.17 -7.00 17.26
N SER A 276 21.81 -6.10 16.50
CA SER A 276 21.10 -5.20 15.58
C SER A 276 20.33 -5.97 14.51
N TYR A 277 20.91 -7.03 13.93
CA TYR A 277 20.20 -7.83 12.93
C TYR A 277 18.89 -8.43 13.48
N ARG A 278 18.91 -8.97 14.71
CA ARG A 278 17.72 -9.55 15.33
C ARG A 278 16.63 -8.49 15.59
N GLN A 279 17.02 -7.29 16.02
CA GLN A 279 16.09 -6.16 16.20
C GLN A 279 15.47 -5.74 14.85
N TYR A 280 16.31 -5.59 13.83
CA TYR A 280 15.89 -5.34 12.45
C TYR A 280 14.86 -6.37 12.00
N LEU A 281 15.21 -7.65 12.10
CA LEU A 281 14.38 -8.76 11.64
C LEU A 281 13.01 -8.76 12.32
N ILE A 282 12.97 -8.62 13.65
CA ILE A 282 11.71 -8.54 14.39
C ILE A 282 10.88 -7.35 13.91
N ASN A 283 11.46 -6.15 13.85
CA ASN A 283 10.72 -4.96 13.46
C ASN A 283 10.24 -5.02 12.00
N HIS A 284 11.05 -5.54 11.07
CA HIS A 284 10.73 -5.69 9.66
C HIS A 284 9.54 -6.63 9.45
N GLU A 285 9.63 -7.85 9.98
CA GLU A 285 8.58 -8.85 9.75
C GLU A 285 7.29 -8.53 10.52
N VAL A 286 7.39 -7.94 11.72
CA VAL A 286 6.21 -7.40 12.42
C VAL A 286 5.63 -6.21 11.66
N GLY A 287 6.46 -5.40 10.98
CA GLY A 287 6.01 -4.35 10.07
C GLY A 287 5.04 -4.89 9.01
N HIS A 288 5.35 -6.03 8.40
CA HIS A 288 4.44 -6.73 7.49
C HIS A 288 3.15 -7.18 8.19
N ALA A 289 3.24 -7.74 9.40
CA ALA A 289 2.09 -8.19 10.17
C ALA A 289 1.11 -7.06 10.54
N ILE A 290 1.63 -5.85 10.81
CA ILE A 290 0.81 -4.68 11.18
C ILE A 290 0.34 -3.84 9.99
N GLY A 291 0.65 -4.26 8.76
CA GLY A 291 0.06 -3.70 7.55
C GLY A 291 1.01 -2.93 6.61
N TYR A 292 2.32 -2.94 6.85
CA TYR A 292 3.31 -2.41 5.90
C TYR A 292 3.69 -3.49 4.89
N GLN A 293 2.97 -3.58 3.77
CA GLN A 293 3.03 -4.75 2.90
C GLN A 293 4.15 -4.75 1.87
N ARG A 294 4.82 -3.62 1.63
CA ARG A 294 5.81 -3.49 0.55
C ARG A 294 7.19 -3.28 1.14
N HIS A 295 8.24 -3.58 0.39
CA HIS A 295 9.56 -3.13 0.78
C HIS A 295 9.77 -1.64 0.46
N GLU A 296 10.74 -1.02 1.11
CA GLU A 296 11.16 0.34 0.83
C GLU A 296 12.59 0.37 0.27
N ALA A 297 12.86 1.34 -0.59
CA ALA A 297 14.19 1.55 -1.17
C ALA A 297 15.02 2.48 -0.27
N CYS A 298 16.35 2.40 -0.40
CA CYS A 298 17.25 3.37 0.17
C CYS A 298 16.98 4.77 -0.39
N GLU A 299 16.84 5.77 0.48
CA GLU A 299 16.53 7.15 0.10
C GLU A 299 17.75 8.01 -0.23
N GLY A 300 18.96 7.49 0.00
CA GLY A 300 20.18 8.26 -0.23
C GLY A 300 21.43 7.59 0.29
N ASN A 301 22.55 7.84 -0.39
CA ASN A 301 23.83 7.24 -0.06
C ASN A 301 24.27 7.56 1.38
N GLY A 302 24.58 6.51 2.13
CA GLY A 302 25.08 6.60 3.51
C GLY A 302 24.03 6.98 4.55
N LYS A 303 22.76 7.19 4.16
CA LYS A 303 21.63 7.30 5.09
C LYS A 303 21.36 5.95 5.77
N LEU A 304 20.62 5.98 6.87
CA LEU A 304 20.06 4.75 7.44
C LEU A 304 19.02 4.16 6.48
N ALA A 305 19.05 2.85 6.31
CA ALA A 305 18.04 2.15 5.54
C ALA A 305 16.66 2.30 6.20
N PRO A 306 15.58 2.45 5.43
CA PRO A 306 14.24 2.31 5.99
C PRO A 306 14.05 0.91 6.59
N ILE A 307 13.23 0.80 7.64
CA ILE A 307 13.03 -0.49 8.31
C ILE A 307 12.42 -1.54 7.37
N MET A 308 11.57 -1.10 6.43
CA MET A 308 10.93 -1.97 5.44
C MET A 308 11.84 -2.25 4.23
N MET A 309 13.09 -1.77 4.20
CA MET A 309 14.08 -2.28 3.25
C MET A 309 14.43 -3.74 3.58
N GLN A 310 14.57 -4.60 2.57
CA GLN A 310 14.97 -6.01 2.76
C GLN A 310 16.50 -6.13 3.00
N GLN A 311 16.94 -5.62 4.15
CA GLN A 311 18.33 -5.56 4.59
C GLN A 311 18.94 -6.95 4.90
N THR A 312 18.13 -8.02 5.00
CA THR A 312 18.67 -9.39 5.06
C THR A 312 19.44 -9.74 3.78
N PHE A 313 19.01 -9.19 2.63
CA PHE A 313 19.66 -9.42 1.35
C PHE A 313 20.70 -8.36 1.02
N SER A 314 20.32 -7.07 1.05
CA SER A 314 21.25 -5.99 0.75
C SER A 314 20.75 -4.65 1.28
N THR A 315 21.69 -3.71 1.48
CA THR A 315 21.39 -2.28 1.68
C THR A 315 21.64 -1.45 0.42
N SER A 316 21.89 -2.09 -0.73
CA SER A 316 21.99 -1.47 -2.05
C SER A 316 20.68 -1.63 -2.83
N ASN A 317 20.20 -0.53 -3.43
CA ASN A 317 19.03 -0.55 -4.29
C ASN A 317 19.25 -1.37 -5.57
N ASP A 318 20.47 -1.40 -6.10
CA ASP A 318 20.79 -2.17 -7.31
C ASP A 318 20.66 -3.68 -7.08
N ASP A 319 20.95 -4.14 -5.87
CA ASP A 319 20.74 -5.53 -5.49
C ASP A 319 19.28 -5.78 -5.10
N ALA A 320 18.68 -4.89 -4.30
CA ALA A 320 17.29 -5.01 -3.89
C ALA A 320 16.33 -5.06 -5.09
N ALA A 321 16.60 -4.29 -6.15
CA ALA A 321 15.82 -4.29 -7.39
C ALA A 321 15.86 -5.65 -8.13
N LYS A 322 16.85 -6.51 -7.88
CA LYS A 322 16.87 -7.87 -8.43
C LYS A 322 15.86 -8.77 -7.71
N PHE A 323 15.68 -8.58 -6.41
CA PHE A 323 14.78 -9.35 -5.55
C PHE A 323 13.34 -8.83 -5.58
N ASP A 324 13.16 -7.51 -5.72
CA ASP A 324 11.87 -6.82 -5.73
C ASP A 324 11.83 -5.72 -6.81
N PRO A 325 11.90 -6.09 -8.10
CA PRO A 325 11.90 -5.13 -9.22
C PRO A 325 10.58 -4.34 -9.34
N GLY A 326 9.51 -4.80 -8.69
CA GLY A 326 8.21 -4.12 -8.70
C GLY A 326 8.16 -2.92 -7.76
N THR A 327 9.02 -2.90 -6.74
CA THR A 327 8.99 -1.89 -5.67
C THR A 327 10.28 -1.07 -5.59
N VAL A 328 11.43 -1.65 -5.96
CA VAL A 328 12.75 -1.01 -5.85
C VAL A 328 13.39 -0.82 -7.23
N SER A 329 13.89 0.39 -7.49
CA SER A 329 14.63 0.72 -8.72
C SER A 329 16.13 0.66 -8.50
N ALA A 330 16.88 0.16 -9.49
CA ALA A 330 18.34 0.20 -9.49
C ALA A 330 18.83 1.62 -9.83
N ASP A 331 19.05 2.43 -8.80
CA ASP A 331 19.44 3.85 -8.89
C ASP A 331 20.84 4.13 -8.32
N GLY A 332 21.61 3.08 -7.98
CA GLY A 332 22.96 3.19 -7.42
C GLY A 332 23.02 3.64 -5.95
N LEU A 333 21.88 3.78 -5.26
CA LEU A 333 21.89 4.21 -3.86
C LEU A 333 22.20 3.04 -2.92
N THR A 334 23.02 3.31 -1.90
CA THR A 334 23.38 2.36 -0.85
C THR A 334 23.28 2.99 0.54
N CYS A 335 22.50 2.35 1.41
CA CYS A 335 22.27 2.78 2.78
C CYS A 335 23.17 2.02 3.78
N LYS A 336 23.26 2.57 4.99
CA LYS A 336 23.76 1.87 6.19
C LYS A 336 22.61 1.04 6.77
N PHE A 337 22.94 -0.10 7.39
CA PHE A 337 21.91 -0.91 8.07
C PHE A 337 21.21 -0.09 9.17
N ASN A 338 19.96 -0.45 9.46
CA ASN A 338 19.14 0.18 10.49
C ASN A 338 18.15 -0.82 11.09
N PRO A 339 18.19 -1.04 12.41
CA PRO A 339 17.27 -1.96 13.07
C PRO A 339 15.93 -1.37 13.53
N TRP A 340 15.70 -0.08 13.33
CA TRP A 340 14.57 0.62 13.95
C TRP A 340 13.67 1.36 12.95
N PRO A 341 12.33 1.29 13.09
CA PRO A 341 11.42 2.18 12.35
C PRO A 341 11.64 3.66 12.67
N TYR A 342 11.93 3.99 13.94
CA TYR A 342 12.17 5.36 14.42
C TYR A 342 13.57 5.46 15.03
N PRO A 343 14.63 5.68 14.24
CA PRO A 343 16.01 5.68 14.72
C PRO A 343 16.40 6.97 15.47
N ILE A 344 15.58 7.37 16.45
CA ILE A 344 15.83 8.53 17.33
C ILE A 344 17.13 8.35 18.11
N ALA A 345 17.84 9.46 18.39
CA ALA A 345 19.14 9.46 19.07
C ALA A 345 19.04 9.08 20.55
#